data_AF-A0A527Y1J0-F1
#
_entry.id   AF-A0A527Y1J0-F1
#
_cell.length_a   1.000
_cell.length_b   1.000
_cell.length_c   1.000
_cell.angle_alpha   90.00
_cell.angle_beta   90.00
_cell.angle_gamma   90.00
#
_symmetry.space_group_name_H-M   'P 1'
#
loop_
_entity.id
_entity.type
_entity.pdbx_description
1 polymer ?
#
loop_
_entity_poly.entity_id
_entity_poly.type
_entity_poly.pdbx_seq_one_letter_code
_entity_poly.pdbx_strand_id
1 'polypeptide(L)'
;DLDRAVYRRFNEIFEREVQVFFVATGTAANALSMAGLNRIGGIALCHSEAHMNVDEFGAMGSYTGGARTAPVSGPLGRMNPEALDRAIRRYSQDLAPAGQPMAVTLTQATEVGTVYSVDDVKAIAEVSRRHKLPLHMDGARFANA
;
A
#
# COMPACT_ATOMS: atom_id res chain seq x y z
N ASP A 1 -22.30 9.62 18.86
CA ASP A 1 -22.99 10.31 17.74
C ASP A 1 -22.04 10.90 16.70
N LEU A 2 -20.97 11.59 17.09
CA LEU A 2 -20.00 12.17 16.16
C LEU A 2 -19.33 11.12 15.25
N ASP A 3 -18.84 10.00 15.79
CA ASP A 3 -18.19 8.96 14.98
C ASP A 3 -19.12 8.40 13.89
N ARG A 4 -20.40 8.17 14.23
CA ARG A 4 -21.41 7.69 13.28
C ARG A 4 -21.69 8.72 12.18
N ALA A 5 -21.63 10.01 12.50
CA ALA A 5 -21.76 11.06 11.49
C ALA A 5 -20.55 11.06 10.53
N VAL A 6 -19.34 10.87 11.05
CA VAL A 6 -18.14 10.75 10.21
C VAL A 6 -18.21 9.50 9.33
N TYR A 7 -18.62 8.35 9.85
CA TYR A 7 -18.75 7.12 9.05
C TYR A 7 -19.74 7.29 7.89
N ARG A 8 -20.90 7.91 8.14
CA ARG A 8 -21.86 8.24 7.07
C ARG A 8 -21.25 9.17 6.03
N ARG A 9 -20.51 10.20 6.48
CA ARG A 9 -19.86 11.14 5.57
C ARG A 9 -18.81 10.47 4.68
N PHE A 10 -18.04 9.54 5.23
CA PHE A 10 -17.09 8.74 4.45
C PHE A 10 -17.81 7.84 3.45
N ASN A 11 -18.93 7.21 3.82
CA ASN A 11 -19.71 6.42 2.87
C ASN A 11 -20.24 7.25 1.69
N GLU A 12 -20.67 8.49 1.96
CA GLU A 12 -21.09 9.43 0.91
C GLU A 12 -19.92 9.81 -0.01
N ILE A 13 -18.76 10.16 0.56
CA ILE A 13 -17.57 10.58 -0.20
C ILE A 13 -17.05 9.45 -1.08
N PHE A 14 -17.02 8.22 -0.57
CA PHE A 14 -16.53 7.05 -1.31
C PHE A 14 -17.64 6.35 -2.10
N GLU A 15 -18.87 6.87 -2.07
CA GLU A 15 -20.05 6.33 -2.76
C GLU A 15 -20.29 4.83 -2.49
N ARG A 16 -19.90 4.38 -1.29
CA ARG A 16 -19.89 2.97 -0.87
C ARG A 16 -19.78 2.88 0.65
N GLU A 17 -20.32 1.81 1.24
CA GLU A 17 -20.02 1.46 2.62
C GLU A 17 -18.52 1.17 2.85
N VAL A 18 -17.91 1.96 3.73
CA VAL A 18 -16.53 1.83 4.17
C VAL A 18 -16.45 1.71 5.69
N GLN A 19 -15.38 1.09 6.16
CA GLN A 19 -15.03 1.10 7.58
C GLN A 19 -13.97 2.17 7.81
N VAL A 20 -14.15 2.96 8.86
CA VAL A 20 -13.25 4.06 9.22
C VAL A 20 -12.67 3.78 10.59
N PHE A 21 -11.34 3.82 10.67
CA PHE A 21 -10.59 3.65 11.91
C PHE A 21 -9.74 4.89 12.12
N PHE A 22 -9.96 5.59 13.23
CA PHE A 22 -9.15 6.75 13.59
C PHE A 22 -7.85 6.30 14.23
N VAL A 23 -6.73 6.85 13.77
CA VAL A 23 -5.39 6.56 14.26
C VAL A 23 -4.61 7.87 14.41
N ALA A 24 -3.61 7.88 15.30
CA ALA A 24 -2.94 9.11 15.69
C ALA A 24 -2.03 9.69 14.60
N THR A 25 -1.45 8.85 13.73
CA THR A 25 -0.45 9.27 12.74
C THR A 25 -0.57 8.51 11.43
N GLY A 26 -0.02 9.07 10.34
CA GLY A 26 0.08 8.39 9.04
C GLY A 26 0.90 7.10 9.12
N THR A 27 2.05 7.12 9.82
CA THR A 27 2.85 5.92 10.06
C THR A 27 2.05 4.80 10.75
N ALA A 28 1.24 5.14 11.76
CA ALA A 28 0.37 4.16 12.40
C ALA A 28 -0.71 3.63 11.43
N ALA A 29 -1.31 4.50 10.61
CA ALA A 29 -2.29 4.10 9.60
C ALA A 29 -1.72 3.09 8.60
N ASN A 30 -0.54 3.39 8.05
CA ASN A 30 0.17 2.53 7.10
C ASN A 30 0.56 1.19 7.73
N ALA A 31 1.21 1.23 8.91
CA ALA A 31 1.67 0.04 9.59
C ALA A 31 0.51 -0.88 10.04
N LEU A 32 -0.59 -0.32 10.56
CA LEU A 32 -1.79 -1.07 10.93
C LEU A 32 -2.47 -1.70 9.71
N SER A 33 -2.55 -0.96 8.60
CA SER A 33 -3.10 -1.49 7.35
C SER A 33 -2.29 -2.70 6.85
N MET A 34 -0.96 -2.63 6.92
CA MET A 34 -0.11 -3.78 6.58
C MET A 34 -0.25 -4.92 7.58
N ALA A 35 -0.31 -4.65 8.89
CA ALA A 35 -0.50 -5.68 9.91
C ALA A 35 -1.79 -6.49 9.67
N GLY A 36 -2.88 -5.83 9.27
CA GLY A 36 -4.15 -6.50 8.92
C GLY A 36 -4.09 -7.36 7.66
N LEU A 37 -3.12 -7.11 6.76
CA LEU A 37 -2.91 -7.87 5.52
C LEU A 37 -1.78 -8.90 5.63
N ASN A 38 -1.14 -8.99 6.80
CA ASN A 38 0.11 -9.72 6.97
C ASN A 38 -0.01 -11.23 6.73
N ARG A 39 1.11 -11.83 6.34
CA ARG A 39 1.29 -13.27 6.16
C ARG A 39 2.63 -13.67 6.75
N ILE A 40 2.82 -14.97 7.04
CA ILE A 40 4.12 -15.48 7.48
C ILE A 40 5.17 -15.18 6.40
N GLY A 41 6.24 -14.46 6.78
CA GLY A 41 7.26 -14.00 5.85
C GLY A 41 6.75 -12.96 4.85
N GLY A 42 5.79 -12.11 5.24
CA GLY A 42 5.14 -11.14 4.37
C GLY A 42 6.11 -10.15 3.71
N ILE A 43 5.87 -9.90 2.42
CA ILE A 43 6.59 -8.91 1.61
C ILE A 43 5.59 -7.91 1.03
N ALA A 44 5.69 -6.65 1.42
CA ALA A 44 4.90 -5.56 0.85
C ALA A 44 5.66 -4.94 -0.34
N LEU A 45 5.00 -4.83 -1.49
CA LEU A 45 5.56 -4.20 -2.69
C LEU A 45 5.21 -2.72 -2.68
N CYS A 46 6.21 -1.85 -2.82
CA CYS A 46 6.02 -0.39 -2.81
C CYS A 46 7.05 0.30 -3.71
N HIS A 47 6.86 1.58 -4.00
CA HIS A 47 7.88 2.36 -4.68
C HIS A 47 9.18 2.44 -3.85
N SER A 48 10.34 2.66 -4.48
CA SER A 48 11.62 2.77 -3.76
C SER A 48 11.68 3.97 -2.81
N GLU A 49 11.06 5.07 -3.21
CA GLU A 49 10.91 6.29 -2.42
C GLU A 49 9.66 6.27 -1.53
N ALA A 50 8.96 5.13 -1.41
CA ALA A 50 7.72 5.09 -0.64
C ALA A 50 8.00 5.46 0.84
N HIS A 51 7.15 6.30 1.44
CA HIS A 51 7.30 6.71 2.83
C HIS A 51 7.44 5.52 3.78
N MET A 52 6.62 4.48 3.59
CA MET A 52 6.69 3.20 4.30
C MET A 52 8.06 2.50 4.21
N ASN A 53 8.78 2.70 3.10
CA ASN A 53 10.10 2.10 2.86
C ASN A 53 11.25 2.94 3.45
N VAL A 54 11.11 4.27 3.47
CA VAL A 54 12.22 5.20 3.76
C VAL A 54 12.11 5.87 5.13
N ASP A 55 10.92 6.33 5.52
CA ASP A 55 10.74 7.36 6.54
C ASP A 55 9.87 6.92 7.74
N GLU A 56 9.62 5.63 7.90
CA GLU A 56 8.73 5.10 8.96
C GLU A 56 9.46 4.33 10.08
N PHE A 57 10.78 4.48 10.22
CA PHE A 57 11.58 3.82 11.26
C PHE A 57 11.37 2.29 11.33
N GLY A 58 11.00 1.66 10.21
CA GLY A 58 10.66 0.23 10.17
C GLY A 58 9.36 -0.15 10.87
N ALA A 59 8.44 0.80 11.10
CA ALA A 59 7.16 0.59 11.77
C ALA A 59 6.36 -0.58 11.19
N MET A 60 6.30 -0.70 9.86
CA MET A 60 5.64 -1.82 9.20
C MET A 60 6.20 -3.17 9.66
N GLY A 61 7.54 -3.34 9.70
CA GLY A 61 8.17 -4.57 10.17
C GLY A 61 7.87 -4.85 11.65
N SER A 62 7.83 -3.80 12.49
CA SER A 62 7.48 -3.94 13.91
C SER A 62 6.03 -4.39 14.11
N TYR A 63 5.06 -3.75 13.44
CA TYR A 63 3.62 -4.01 13.60
C TYR A 63 3.17 -5.34 13.00
N THR A 64 3.92 -5.84 12.01
CA THR A 64 3.64 -7.12 11.34
C THR A 64 4.39 -8.30 11.98
N GLY A 65 5.28 -8.05 12.96
CA GLY A 65 6.12 -9.09 13.54
C GLY A 65 7.21 -9.61 12.59
N GLY A 66 7.68 -8.78 11.65
CA GLY A 66 8.84 -9.07 10.81
C GLY A 66 8.61 -9.07 9.30
N ALA A 67 7.50 -8.53 8.79
CA ALA A 67 7.37 -8.33 7.35
C ALA A 67 8.36 -7.27 6.85
N ARG A 68 8.69 -7.34 5.55
CA ARG A 68 9.64 -6.42 4.91
C ARG A 68 9.09 -5.85 3.61
N THR A 69 9.63 -4.73 3.18
CA THR A 69 9.31 -4.15 1.88
C THR A 69 10.14 -4.83 0.77
N ALA A 70 9.61 -4.79 -0.45
CA ALA A 70 10.38 -5.03 -1.67
C ALA A 70 10.13 -3.86 -2.64
N PRO A 71 11.11 -2.95 -2.76
CA PRO A 71 11.03 -1.79 -3.64
C PRO A 71 10.82 -2.14 -5.11
N VAL A 72 9.94 -1.39 -5.76
CA VAL A 72 9.67 -1.43 -7.20
C VAL A 72 9.84 -0.01 -7.74
N SER A 73 10.95 0.23 -8.43
CA SER A 73 11.22 1.55 -8.99
C SER A 73 10.35 1.87 -10.20
N GLY A 74 10.15 3.16 -10.43
CA GLY A 74 9.68 3.72 -11.69
C GLY A 74 9.84 5.24 -11.69
N PRO A 75 9.57 5.90 -12.82
CA PRO A 75 9.74 7.34 -12.92
C PRO A 75 8.73 8.07 -12.03
N LEU A 76 9.11 9.27 -11.57
CA LEU A 76 8.22 10.21 -10.89
C LEU A 76 7.66 9.70 -9.54
N GLY A 77 8.32 8.76 -8.86
CA GLY A 77 7.76 8.20 -7.62
C GLY A 77 6.66 7.17 -7.86
N ARG A 78 6.46 6.74 -9.11
CA ARG A 78 5.37 5.84 -9.51
C ARG A 78 5.92 4.48 -9.93
N MET A 79 5.34 3.40 -9.39
CA MET A 79 5.71 2.04 -9.77
C MET A 79 5.40 1.80 -11.24
N ASN A 80 6.34 1.21 -11.98
CA ASN A 80 6.07 0.68 -13.31
C ASN A 80 5.29 -0.66 -13.19
N PRO A 81 4.13 -0.82 -13.85
CA PRO A 81 3.32 -2.03 -13.73
C PRO A 81 4.04 -3.33 -14.15
N GLU A 82 4.90 -3.30 -15.19
CA GLU A 82 5.65 -4.48 -15.58
C GLU A 82 6.74 -4.83 -14.55
N ALA A 83 7.39 -3.83 -13.96
CA ALA A 83 8.37 -4.00 -12.89
C ALA A 83 7.70 -4.58 -11.65
N LEU A 84 6.48 -4.14 -11.31
CA LEU A 84 5.69 -4.70 -10.24
C LEU A 84 5.37 -6.18 -10.48
N ASP A 85 4.91 -6.53 -11.69
CA ASP A 85 4.60 -7.92 -12.05
C ASP A 85 5.83 -8.83 -11.91
N ARG A 86 7.00 -8.37 -12.38
CA ARG A 86 8.28 -9.08 -12.22
C ARG A 86 8.68 -9.22 -10.75
N ALA A 87 8.52 -8.16 -9.95
CA ALA A 87 8.87 -8.17 -8.53
C ALA A 87 7.99 -9.16 -7.74
N ILE A 88 6.68 -9.21 -8.02
CA ILE A 88 5.78 -10.19 -7.41
C ILE A 88 6.20 -11.61 -7.78
N ARG A 89 6.46 -11.87 -9.07
CA ARG A 89 6.84 -13.20 -9.56
C ARG A 89 8.13 -13.73 -8.95
N ARG A 90 9.09 -12.85 -8.65
CA ARG A 90 10.35 -13.21 -7.97
C ARG A 90 10.12 -13.93 -6.64
N TYR A 91 9.01 -13.64 -5.97
CA TYR A 91 8.68 -14.22 -4.67
C TYR A 91 7.53 -15.24 -4.74
N SER A 92 6.94 -15.48 -5.92
CA SER A 92 5.73 -16.29 -6.06
C SER A 92 5.96 -17.76 -6.41
N GLN A 93 7.21 -18.26 -6.38
CA GLN A 93 7.53 -19.66 -6.69
C GLN A 93 8.72 -20.15 -5.84
N ASP A 94 8.52 -21.26 -5.13
CA ASP A 94 9.53 -22.19 -4.56
C ASP A 94 10.63 -21.65 -3.60
N LEU A 95 10.63 -20.35 -3.29
CA LEU A 95 11.63 -19.73 -2.42
C LEU A 95 11.09 -19.50 -1.00
N ALA A 96 10.68 -20.57 -0.32
CA ALA A 96 10.17 -20.50 1.06
C ALA A 96 11.04 -19.64 2.03
N PRO A 97 12.39 -19.64 1.94
CA PRO A 97 13.21 -18.76 2.80
C PRO A 97 13.10 -17.26 2.49
N ALA A 98 12.69 -16.89 1.27
CA ALA A 98 12.69 -15.50 0.83
C ALA A 98 11.46 -14.71 1.34
N GLY A 99 10.41 -15.41 1.79
CA GLY A 99 9.11 -14.83 2.13
C GLY A 99 8.12 -14.86 0.96
N GLN A 100 6.94 -14.27 1.16
CA GLN A 100 5.85 -14.28 0.18
C GLN A 100 5.21 -12.89 0.02
N PRO A 101 4.77 -12.51 -1.19
CA PRO A 101 4.01 -11.29 -1.40
C PRO A 101 2.74 -11.27 -0.54
N MET A 102 2.52 -10.17 0.18
CA MET A 102 1.33 -9.99 1.03
C MET A 102 0.42 -8.86 0.57
N ALA A 103 0.98 -7.78 0.03
CA ALA A 103 0.23 -6.58 -0.39
C ALA A 103 1.05 -5.74 -1.37
N VAL A 104 0.37 -4.91 -2.14
CA VAL A 104 0.96 -3.82 -2.92
C VAL A 104 0.50 -2.51 -2.29
N THR A 105 1.39 -1.53 -2.14
CA THR A 105 1.03 -0.18 -1.69
C THR A 105 1.56 0.87 -2.66
N LEU A 106 0.72 1.85 -2.99
CA LEU A 106 1.09 3.04 -3.74
C LEU A 106 0.78 4.30 -2.92
N THR A 107 1.48 5.40 -3.18
CA THR A 107 1.28 6.68 -2.48
C THR A 107 0.62 7.68 -3.41
N GLN A 108 -0.44 8.35 -2.93
CA GLN A 108 -1.21 9.31 -3.71
C GLN A 108 -1.54 10.59 -2.90
N ALA A 109 -1.05 11.77 -3.29
CA ALA A 109 0.05 12.02 -4.24
C ALA A 109 1.39 11.46 -3.75
N THR A 110 2.33 11.17 -4.66
CA THR A 110 3.63 10.56 -4.36
C THR A 110 4.53 11.46 -3.50
N GLU A 111 5.59 10.88 -2.95
CA GLU A 111 6.57 11.56 -2.10
C GLU A 111 7.32 12.68 -2.82
N VAL A 112 7.43 12.59 -4.15
CA VAL A 112 8.04 13.59 -5.02
C VAL A 112 7.01 14.54 -5.65
N GLY A 113 5.77 14.54 -5.16
CA GLY A 113 4.73 15.50 -5.55
C GLY A 113 4.05 15.23 -6.88
N THR A 114 4.22 14.04 -7.47
CA THR A 114 3.47 13.65 -8.68
C THR A 114 2.23 12.81 -8.33
N VAL A 115 1.31 12.70 -9.29
CA VAL A 115 0.02 12.03 -9.11
C VAL A 115 -0.07 10.81 -10.04
N TYR A 116 -0.62 9.71 -9.53
CA TYR A 116 -1.08 8.62 -10.39
C TYR A 116 -2.38 9.03 -11.06
N SER A 117 -2.46 8.97 -12.39
CA SER A 117 -3.76 9.09 -13.06
C SER A 117 -4.66 7.91 -12.68
N VAL A 118 -5.97 8.04 -12.90
CA VAL A 118 -6.92 6.94 -12.67
C VAL A 118 -6.50 5.68 -13.45
N ASP A 119 -6.00 5.84 -14.67
CA ASP A 119 -5.55 4.71 -15.49
C ASP A 119 -4.23 4.10 -14.99
N ASP A 120 -3.32 4.92 -14.45
CA ASP A 120 -2.11 4.41 -13.77
C ASP A 120 -2.49 3.58 -12.53
N VAL A 121 -3.45 4.06 -11.71
CA VAL A 121 -3.96 3.32 -10.55
C VAL A 121 -4.60 2.00 -10.98
N LYS A 122 -5.43 2.01 -12.04
CA LYS A 122 -6.04 0.79 -12.60
C LYS A 122 -4.97 -0.20 -13.06
N ALA A 123 -3.92 0.24 -13.73
CA ALA A 123 -2.84 -0.63 -14.19
C ALA A 123 -2.15 -1.36 -13.02
N ILE A 124 -1.87 -0.65 -11.92
CA ILE A 124 -1.33 -1.25 -10.69
C ILE A 124 -2.34 -2.21 -10.06
N ALA A 125 -3.61 -1.80 -9.94
CA ALA A 125 -4.67 -2.64 -9.39
C ALA A 125 -4.88 -3.94 -10.18
N GLU A 126 -4.77 -3.89 -11.50
CA GLU A 126 -4.85 -5.07 -12.35
C GLU A 126 -3.71 -6.05 -12.10
N VAL A 127 -2.47 -5.56 -11.96
CA VAL A 127 -1.32 -6.39 -11.58
C VAL A 127 -1.58 -7.06 -10.23
N SER A 128 -1.94 -6.29 -9.20
CA SER A 128 -2.23 -6.80 -7.86
C SER A 128 -3.33 -7.87 -7.89
N ARG A 129 -4.42 -7.62 -8.61
CA ARG A 129 -5.56 -8.54 -8.75
C ARG A 129 -5.17 -9.84 -9.45
N ARG A 130 -4.36 -9.82 -10.50
CA ARG A 130 -3.87 -11.05 -11.17
C ARG A 130 -3.11 -11.96 -10.21
N HIS A 131 -2.36 -11.38 -9.28
CA HIS A 131 -1.61 -12.10 -8.26
C HIS A 131 -2.38 -12.32 -6.95
N LYS A 132 -3.67 -11.95 -6.90
CA LYS A 132 -4.54 -12.06 -5.71
C LYS A 132 -3.96 -11.34 -4.48
N LEU A 133 -3.34 -10.18 -4.72
CA LEU A 133 -2.79 -9.33 -3.67
C LEU A 133 -3.73 -8.14 -3.42
N PRO A 134 -3.95 -7.78 -2.14
CA PRO A 134 -4.62 -6.54 -1.79
C PRO A 134 -3.79 -5.34 -2.26
N LEU A 135 -4.48 -4.28 -2.69
CA LEU A 135 -3.88 -3.00 -3.00
C LEU A 135 -4.23 -1.99 -1.88
N HIS A 136 -3.20 -1.40 -1.30
CA HIS A 136 -3.28 -0.31 -0.34
C HIS A 136 -2.90 1.01 -1.01
N MET A 137 -3.46 2.11 -0.54
CA MET A 137 -3.10 3.47 -0.95
C MET A 137 -2.73 4.28 0.29
N ASP A 138 -1.46 4.70 0.36
CA ASP A 138 -1.07 5.76 1.30
C ASP A 138 -1.63 7.09 0.76
N GLY A 139 -2.67 7.56 1.46
CA GLY A 139 -3.40 8.79 1.15
C GLY A 139 -2.97 9.98 1.99
N ALA A 140 -1.73 10.06 2.48
CA ALA A 140 -1.25 11.19 3.29
C ALA A 140 -1.51 12.56 2.63
N ARG A 141 -1.57 12.60 1.29
CA ARG A 141 -1.88 13.78 0.48
C ARG A 141 -3.06 13.53 -0.47
N PHE A 142 -4.04 12.72 -0.07
CA PHE A 142 -5.15 12.29 -0.92
C PHE A 142 -5.97 13.44 -1.51
N ALA A 143 -6.17 14.52 -0.75
CA ALA A 143 -6.91 15.69 -1.20
C ALA A 143 -6.17 16.54 -2.28
N ASN A 144 -4.88 16.29 -2.50
CA ASN A 144 -4.07 17.02 -3.48
C ASN A 144 -4.01 16.30 -4.84
N ALA A 145 -4.67 15.14 -4.96
CA ALA A 145 -4.60 14.27 -6.12
C ALA A 145 -5.83 14.37 -7.03
#